data_AF-A0AA35TNQ9-F1
#
_entry.id   AF-A0AA35TNQ9-F1
#
_cell.length_a   1.000
_cell.length_b   1.000
_cell.length_c   1.000
_cell.angle_alpha   90.00
_cell.angle_beta   90.00
_cell.angle_gamma   90.00
#
_symmetry.space_group_name_H-M   'P 1'
#
loop_
_entity.id
_entity.type
_entity.pdbx_description
1 polymer ?
#
loop_
_entity_poly.entity_id
_entity_poly.type
_entity_poly.pdbx_seq_one_letter_code
_entity_poly.pdbx_strand_id
1 'polypeptide(L)'
;MISDDENDPFTSTNTEGDGSEFQPVEVGRSALTRLHRSEVMVKEWGAPIGNQYYRSVMPDFPISLCGSCDKMFLADDYELQGLCKGHCPFCRTSIDSL
;
A
#
# COMPACT_ATOMS: atom_id res chain seq x y z
N MET A 1 27.89 -7.88 8.39
CA MET A 1 26.89 -7.33 7.44
C MET A 1 25.97 -6.51 8.31
N ILE A 2 26.10 -5.19 8.27
CA ILE A 2 25.25 -4.28 9.05
C ILE A 2 23.92 -4.22 8.32
N SER A 3 22.85 -4.65 8.99
CA SER A 3 21.50 -4.52 8.49
C SER A 3 21.18 -3.02 8.45
N ASP A 4 20.98 -2.47 7.25
CA ASP A 4 20.56 -1.08 6.99
C ASP A 4 19.14 -0.74 7.52
N ASP A 5 18.61 -1.53 8.46
CA ASP A 5 17.25 -1.45 9.00
C ASP A 5 17.12 -0.42 10.16
N GLU A 6 18.23 -0.06 10.81
CA GLU A 6 18.22 0.87 11.96
C GLU A 6 18.02 2.35 11.59
N ASN A 7 17.89 2.70 10.30
CA ASN A 7 17.58 4.06 9.85
C ASN A 7 16.38 4.08 8.89
N ASP A 8 15.40 3.23 9.14
CA ASP A 8 14.17 3.27 8.35
C ASP A 8 13.12 4.21 9.01
N PRO A 9 12.74 5.32 8.34
CA PRO A 9 11.81 6.30 8.89
C PRO A 9 10.39 5.73 9.06
N PHE A 10 10.03 4.64 8.37
CA PHE A 10 8.75 3.98 8.55
C PHE A 10 8.73 3.06 9.77
N THR A 11 9.84 2.40 10.12
CA THR A 11 9.94 1.56 11.33
C THR A 11 9.99 2.41 12.61
N SER A 12 10.50 3.65 12.51
CA SER A 12 10.60 4.58 13.64
C SER A 12 9.26 5.28 13.97
N THR A 13 8.29 5.25 13.05
CA THR A 13 6.93 5.80 13.20
C THR A 13 5.91 4.67 13.38
N ASN A 14 6.20 3.70 14.24
CA ASN A 14 5.12 2.88 14.81
C ASN A 14 4.44 3.71 15.90
N THR A 15 3.59 4.67 15.51
CA THR A 15 2.71 5.39 16.44
C THR A 15 1.59 4.46 16.87
N GLU A 16 1.91 3.56 17.79
CA GLU A 16 0.93 2.84 18.60
C GLU A 16 0.21 3.87 19.50
N GLY A 17 -0.90 4.40 18.98
CA GLY A 17 -2.09 4.76 19.74
C GLY A 17 -1.95 5.47 21.10
N ASP A 18 -1.36 6.66 21.14
CA ASP A 18 -1.57 7.62 22.24
C ASP A 18 -2.50 8.76 21.81
N GLY A 19 -3.72 8.45 21.35
CA GLY A 19 -4.80 9.44 21.12
C GLY A 19 -4.50 10.67 20.24
N SER A 20 -3.32 10.71 19.61
CA SER A 20 -2.75 11.88 18.96
C SER A 20 -2.98 11.82 17.47
N GLU A 21 -3.13 12.99 16.85
CA GLU A 21 -3.45 13.17 15.44
C GLU A 21 -2.44 12.47 14.52
N PHE A 22 -2.92 11.71 13.54
CA PHE A 22 -2.07 10.99 12.58
C PHE A 22 -1.08 11.93 11.89
N GLN A 23 0.22 11.65 12.01
CA GLN A 23 1.27 12.38 11.30
C GLN A 23 1.81 11.50 10.16
N PRO A 24 1.68 11.91 8.89
CA PRO A 24 2.21 11.14 7.78
C PRO A 24 3.74 11.10 7.82
N VAL A 25 4.34 9.95 7.50
CA VAL A 25 5.80 9.82 7.37
C VAL A 25 6.24 10.55 6.10
N GLU A 26 7.00 11.63 6.27
CA GLU A 26 7.61 12.35 5.16
C GLU A 26 8.99 11.75 4.83
N VAL A 27 9.19 11.36 3.57
CA VAL A 27 10.45 10.78 3.10
C VAL A 27 11.00 11.53 1.90
N GLY A 28 12.32 11.75 1.91
CA GLY A 28 13.04 12.38 0.79
C GLY A 28 13.42 11.39 -0.31
N ARG A 29 13.97 11.92 -1.42
CA ARG A 29 14.41 11.14 -2.60
C ARG A 29 15.31 9.96 -2.24
N SER A 30 16.27 10.15 -1.33
CA SER A 30 17.23 9.11 -0.95
C SER A 30 16.56 7.90 -0.29
N ALA A 31 15.56 8.15 0.58
CA ALA A 31 14.79 7.09 1.22
C ALA A 31 13.89 6.38 0.20
N LEU A 32 13.19 7.12 -0.67
CA LEU A 32 12.36 6.55 -1.74
C LEU A 32 13.15 5.64 -2.70
N THR A 33 14.41 5.98 -3.00
CA THR A 33 15.26 5.18 -3.90
C THR A 33 15.67 3.84 -3.28
N ARG A 34 15.62 3.73 -1.94
CA ARG A 34 15.95 2.50 -1.21
C ARG A 34 14.74 1.57 -1.06
N LEU A 35 13.52 2.07 -1.24
CA LEU A 35 12.30 1.28 -1.15
C LEU A 35 12.15 0.36 -2.36
N HIS A 36 11.76 -0.89 -2.13
CA HIS A 36 11.47 -1.79 -3.24
C HIS A 36 10.11 -1.47 -3.85
N ARG A 37 10.02 -1.47 -5.18
CA ARG A 37 8.79 -1.12 -5.91
C ARG A 37 7.57 -1.99 -5.54
N SER A 38 7.79 -3.23 -5.09
CA SER A 38 6.69 -4.13 -4.69
C SER A 38 6.12 -3.79 -3.33
N GLU A 39 6.84 -3.02 -2.53
CA GLU A 39 6.43 -2.60 -1.20
C GLU A 39 5.74 -1.24 -1.23
N VAL A 40 5.74 -0.52 -2.36
CA VAL A 40 5.17 0.81 -2.49
C VAL A 40 3.87 0.75 -3.26
N MET A 41 2.80 1.33 -2.70
CA MET A 41 1.51 1.49 -3.37
C MET A 41 1.15 2.96 -3.50
N VAL A 42 0.59 3.32 -4.65
CA VAL A 42 0.13 4.69 -4.94
C VAL A 42 -1.36 4.65 -5.23
N LYS A 43 -2.13 5.46 -4.51
CA LYS A 43 -3.55 5.70 -4.82
C LYS A 43 -3.68 7.04 -5.53
N GLU A 44 -4.14 7.00 -6.76
CA GLU A 44 -4.28 8.17 -7.61
C GLU A 44 -5.72 8.65 -7.58
N TRP A 45 -6.01 9.65 -6.74
CA TRP A 45 -7.38 10.17 -6.57
C TRP A 45 -7.76 11.24 -7.61
N GLY A 46 -6.83 11.64 -8.46
CA GLY A 46 -7.00 12.76 -9.39
C GLY A 46 -6.98 14.12 -8.70
N ALA A 47 -6.95 15.19 -9.49
CA ALA A 47 -7.03 16.54 -8.97
C ALA A 47 -8.45 16.83 -8.42
N PRO A 48 -8.60 17.55 -7.28
CA PRO A 48 -7.56 18.26 -6.52
C PRO A 48 -6.96 17.48 -5.32
N ILE A 49 -7.34 16.22 -5.13
CA ILE A 49 -7.14 15.49 -3.86
C ILE A 49 -5.68 14.99 -3.67
N GLY A 50 -4.90 14.93 -4.75
CA GLY A 50 -3.50 14.52 -4.70
C GLY A 50 -3.33 13.00 -4.48
N ASN A 51 -2.16 12.48 -4.84
CA ASN A 51 -1.88 11.05 -4.72
C ASN A 51 -1.51 10.69 -3.27
N GLN A 52 -2.01 9.55 -2.80
CA GLN A 52 -1.64 9.01 -1.49
C GLN A 52 -0.65 7.86 -1.66
N TYR A 53 0.42 7.89 -0.87
CA TYR A 53 1.52 6.93 -0.93
C TYR A 53 1.52 6.05 0.30
N TYR A 54 1.73 4.76 0.08
CA TYR A 54 1.74 3.75 1.13
C TYR A 54 2.95 2.84 0.95
N ARG A 55 3.46 2.32 2.06
CA ARG A 55 4.48 1.28 2.08
C ARG A 55 3.94 0.06 2.83
N SER A 56 4.18 -1.14 2.31
CA SER A 56 3.94 -2.38 3.04
C SER A 56 4.98 -2.56 4.15
N VAL A 57 4.51 -2.79 5.36
CA VAL A 57 5.34 -3.17 6.52
C VAL A 57 5.69 -4.67 6.47
N MET A 58 4.92 -5.45 5.70
CA MET A 58 5.10 -6.89 5.57
C MET A 58 5.36 -7.26 4.09
N PRO A 59 6.63 -7.29 3.65
CA PRO A 59 6.96 -7.58 2.25
C PRO A 59 6.58 -9.00 1.81
N ASP A 60 6.54 -9.96 2.74
CA ASP A 60 6.13 -11.35 2.46
C ASP A 60 4.65 -11.48 2.07
N PHE A 61 3.83 -10.45 2.35
CA PHE A 61 2.41 -10.44 2.07
C PHE A 61 2.11 -9.39 1.00
N PRO A 62 2.18 -9.74 -0.30
CA PRO A 62 1.96 -8.80 -1.38
C PRO A 62 0.53 -8.25 -1.33
N ILE A 63 0.39 -6.96 -1.62
CA ILE A 63 -0.88 -6.24 -1.63
C ILE A 63 -1.21 -5.81 -3.05
N SER A 64 -2.45 -5.99 -3.46
CA SER A 64 -3.00 -5.54 -4.74
C SER A 64 -4.04 -4.44 -4.55
N LEU A 65 -4.05 -3.48 -5.48
CA LEU A 65 -5.04 -2.41 -5.55
C LEU A 65 -6.12 -2.75 -6.57
N CYS A 66 -7.39 -2.54 -6.22
CA CYS A 66 -8.45 -2.60 -7.21
C CYS A 66 -8.47 -1.31 -8.03
N GLY A 67 -8.31 -1.41 -9.36
CA GLY A 67 -8.29 -0.27 -10.29
C GLY A 67 -9.61 0.50 -10.43
N SER A 68 -10.69 0.06 -9.78
CA SER A 68 -11.98 0.76 -9.81
C SER A 68 -12.34 1.46 -8.50
N CYS A 69 -11.83 1.00 -7.36
CA CYS A 69 -12.21 1.55 -6.04
C CYS A 69 -11.02 1.88 -5.13
N ASP A 70 -9.80 1.70 -5.62
CA ASP A 70 -8.53 1.98 -4.95
C ASP A 70 -8.43 1.35 -3.55
N LYS A 71 -9.17 0.25 -3.32
CA LYS A 71 -9.07 -0.57 -2.12
C LYS A 71 -7.89 -1.52 -2.25
N MET A 72 -7.20 -1.72 -1.13
CA MET A 72 -6.04 -2.59 -1.00
C MET A 72 -6.49 -3.94 -0.42
N PHE A 73 -5.97 -5.02 -1.00
CA PHE A 73 -6.26 -6.39 -0.59
C PHE A 73 -4.97 -7.20 -0.60
N LEU A 74 -4.89 -8.29 0.16
CA LEU A 74 -3.85 -9.29 -0.05
C LEU A 74 -3.97 -9.84 -1.48
N ALA A 75 -2.87 -9.90 -2.21
CA ALA A 75 -2.87 -10.26 -3.62
C ALA A 75 -3.49 -11.64 -3.88
N ASP A 76 -3.13 -12.63 -3.05
CA ASP A 76 -3.67 -13.99 -3.11
C ASP A 76 -5.19 -14.03 -2.90
N ASP A 77 -5.71 -13.35 -1.88
CA ASP A 77 -7.16 -13.29 -1.64
C ASP A 77 -7.89 -12.56 -2.76
N TYR A 78 -7.33 -11.46 -3.27
CA TYR A 78 -7.93 -10.71 -4.37
C TYR A 78 -8.00 -11.53 -5.66
N GLU A 79 -6.92 -12.23 -6.01
CA GLU A 79 -6.87 -13.13 -7.16
C GLU A 79 -7.87 -14.28 -6.99
N LEU A 80 -7.89 -14.92 -5.81
CA LEU A 80 -8.82 -16.01 -5.51
C LEU A 80 -10.29 -15.56 -5.61
N GLN A 81 -10.63 -14.36 -5.10
CA GLN A 81 -11.98 -13.80 -5.27
C GLN A 81 -12.30 -13.53 -6.75
N GLY A 82 -11.33 -13.09 -7.54
CA GLY A 82 -11.47 -12.95 -8.99
C GLY A 82 -11.73 -14.28 -9.68
N LEU A 83 -10.99 -15.32 -9.35
CA LEU A 83 -11.18 -16.66 -9.92
C LEU A 83 -12.52 -17.27 -9.51
N CYS A 84 -12.93 -17.11 -8.25
CA CYS A 84 -14.15 -17.71 -7.73
C CYS A 84 -15.43 -16.95 -8.11
N LYS A 85 -15.38 -15.62 -8.10
CA LYS A 85 -16.58 -14.76 -8.24
C LYS A 85 -16.53 -13.84 -9.47
N GLY A 86 -15.37 -13.62 -10.08
CA GLY A 86 -15.18 -12.76 -11.25
C GLY A 86 -15.14 -11.25 -10.96
N HIS A 87 -15.26 -10.82 -9.70
CA HIS A 87 -15.46 -9.41 -9.35
C HIS A 87 -14.74 -9.02 -8.05
N CYS A 88 -14.42 -7.73 -7.91
CA CYS A 88 -13.84 -7.16 -6.70
C CYS A 88 -14.74 -7.40 -5.48
N PRO A 89 -14.20 -7.82 -4.32
CA PRO A 89 -15.00 -8.10 -3.12
C PRO A 89 -15.72 -6.87 -2.55
N PHE A 90 -15.24 -5.65 -2.85
CA PHE A 90 -15.82 -4.42 -2.33
C PHE A 90 -16.76 -3.74 -3.33
N CYS A 91 -16.25 -3.32 -4.49
CA CYS A 91 -17.04 -2.56 -5.47
C CYS A 91 -17.80 -3.45 -6.48
N ARG A 92 -17.53 -4.77 -6.49
CA ARG A 92 -18.10 -5.73 -7.45
C ARG A 92 -17.82 -5.42 -8.92
N THR A 93 -16.86 -4.55 -9.22
CA THR A 93 -16.36 -4.37 -10.58
C THR A 93 -15.68 -5.65 -11.06
N SER A 94 -15.97 -6.06 -12.29
CA SER A 94 -15.38 -7.25 -12.91
C SER A 94 -13.86 -7.14 -12.96
N ILE A 95 -13.16 -8.20 -12.58
CA ILE A 95 -11.69 -8.22 -12.57
C ILE A 95 -11.11 -8.32 -14.00
N ASP A 96 -11.88 -8.84 -14.96
CA ASP A 96 -11.54 -8.88 -16.39
C ASP A 96 -11.51 -7.49 -17.05
N SER A 97 -12.20 -6.49 -16.48
CA SER A 97 -12.31 -5.15 -17.04
C SER A 97 -11.23 -4.17 -16.57
N LEU A 98 -10.11 -4.68 -16.00
CA LEU A 98 -9.00 -3.89 -15.46
C LEU A 98 -7.85 -3.74 -16.46
#